data_AF-A0A821M1X1-F1
#
_entry.id   AF-A0A821M1X1-F1
#
_cell.length_a   1.000
_cell.length_b   1.000
_cell.length_c   1.000
_cell.angle_alpha   90.00
_cell.angle_beta   90.00
_cell.angle_gamma   90.00
#
_symmetry.space_group_name_H-M   'P 1'
#
loop_
_entity.id
_entity.type
_entity.pdbx_description
1 polymer ?
#
loop_
_entity_poly.entity_id
_entity_poly.type
_entity_poly.pdbx_seq_one_letter_code
_entity_poly.pdbx_strand_id
1 'polypeptide(L)'
;CITEWLNKDQTEPDFDRLINLYGHMTVPVTKCSSNITEYNTDENKLTMRFDEFVNLWRNNETTSEYYCKDWHLQQMSNEAKSLFYTIPIYFQSDWLNEKCLAENEDDFRFVYMGGNGTNTPLHMDVLGTYSWSANICGKKRWHFSKPYSIEVIQEPGDILFVPSEWYHDVTNIGYTISINHNWFNAFNIFRIWKYLCLILNDIEYRIEDCRSIMSDTWYEHCQLILQANEGMNFASLYKLLYIIVQRRIKENNNEQTIFDLWIIDKLIRHMLHTTAFVHAFDFDTFPQRPKALLKQIHSFIEKQKTIKCVDG
;
A
#
# COMPACT_ATOMS: atom_id res chain seq x y z
N CYS A 1 12.91 15.76 -4.13
CA CYS A 1 13.31 15.15 -2.83
C CYS A 1 14.74 15.49 -2.43
N ILE A 2 15.78 14.77 -2.86
CA ILE A 2 17.18 15.00 -2.40
C ILE A 2 17.61 16.47 -2.57
N THR A 3 17.27 17.09 -3.71
CA THR A 3 17.61 18.49 -4.01
C THR A 3 16.77 19.52 -3.28
N GLU A 4 15.64 19.13 -2.68
CA GLU A 4 14.64 20.06 -2.13
C GLU A 4 14.45 19.93 -0.62
N TRP A 5 14.76 18.76 -0.05
CA TRP A 5 14.50 18.44 1.36
C TRP A 5 15.76 18.43 2.21
N LEU A 6 16.95 18.40 1.58
CA LEU A 6 18.23 18.32 2.27
C LEU A 6 18.99 19.64 2.14
N ASN A 7 19.91 19.86 3.08
CA ASN A 7 20.84 20.97 3.04
C ASN A 7 21.75 20.89 1.80
N LYS A 8 22.56 21.93 1.57
CA LYS A 8 23.44 22.02 0.38
C LYS A 8 24.42 20.86 0.24
N ASP A 9 24.86 20.30 1.37
CA ASP A 9 25.80 19.19 1.43
C ASP A 9 25.11 17.82 1.32
N GLN A 10 23.77 17.79 1.29
CA GLN A 10 22.91 16.61 1.21
C GLN A 10 23.13 15.59 2.35
N THR A 11 23.53 16.07 3.53
CA THR A 11 23.84 15.23 4.69
C THR A 11 22.76 15.24 5.76
N GLU A 12 21.98 16.33 5.83
CA GLU A 12 20.95 16.55 6.84
C GLU A 12 19.70 17.20 6.24
N PRO A 13 18.54 17.11 6.89
CA PRO A 13 17.34 17.81 6.46
C PRO A 13 17.54 19.33 6.44
N ASP A 14 17.05 20.00 5.40
CA ASP A 14 16.88 21.45 5.39
C ASP A 14 15.56 21.80 6.07
N PHE A 15 15.60 21.95 7.40
CA PHE A 15 14.41 22.19 8.22
C PHE A 15 13.65 23.46 7.80
N ASP A 16 14.36 24.55 7.49
CA ASP A 16 13.71 25.82 7.13
C ASP A 16 13.04 25.69 5.75
N ARG A 17 13.68 24.99 4.79
CA ARG A 17 13.07 24.70 3.48
C ARG A 17 11.84 23.81 3.62
N LEU A 18 11.91 22.76 4.45
CA LEU A 18 10.79 21.86 4.73
C LEU A 18 9.60 22.61 5.34
N ILE A 19 9.84 23.49 6.30
CA ILE A 19 8.80 24.39 6.88
C ILE A 19 8.19 25.27 5.79
N ASN A 20 9.00 25.87 4.93
CA ASN A 20 8.50 26.73 3.86
C ASN A 20 7.63 25.98 2.85
N LEU A 21 7.97 24.72 2.54
CA LEU A 21 7.21 23.90 1.58
C LEU A 21 5.91 23.37 2.18
N TYR A 22 5.97 22.81 3.39
CA TYR A 22 4.88 21.99 3.93
C TYR A 22 4.40 22.41 5.32
N GLY A 23 4.97 23.45 5.94
CA GLY A 23 4.69 23.83 7.33
C GLY A 23 3.22 24.14 7.64
N HIS A 24 2.44 24.50 6.62
CA HIS A 24 1.00 24.73 6.74
C HIS A 24 0.17 23.44 6.77
N MET A 25 0.72 22.31 6.34
CA MET A 25 0.03 21.03 6.28
C MET A 25 -0.12 20.41 7.66
N THR A 26 -1.22 19.70 7.88
CA THR A 26 -1.43 18.85 9.05
C THR A 26 -0.85 17.47 8.77
N VAL A 27 -0.02 16.95 9.69
CA VAL A 27 0.68 15.67 9.51
C VAL A 27 0.37 14.68 10.63
N PRO A 28 0.32 13.37 10.31
CA PRO A 28 0.26 12.31 11.31
C PRO A 28 1.60 12.20 12.04
N VAL A 29 1.55 12.17 13.37
CA VAL A 29 2.73 12.02 14.24
C VAL A 29 2.42 10.97 15.30
N THR A 30 3.37 10.08 15.53
CA THR A 30 3.34 9.14 16.64
C THR A 30 4.28 9.63 17.73
N LYS A 31 3.78 9.72 18.97
CA LYS A 31 4.64 9.97 20.13
C LYS A 31 5.33 8.67 20.53
N CYS A 32 6.65 8.63 20.43
CA CYS A 32 7.46 7.51 20.88
C CYS A 32 7.53 7.52 22.41
N SER A 33 7.17 6.43 23.06
CA SER A 33 7.39 6.22 24.50
C SER A 33 8.33 5.04 24.71
N SER A 34 9.14 5.09 25.77
CA SER A 34 10.19 4.11 26.08
C SER A 34 9.67 2.69 26.38
N ASN A 35 8.34 2.49 26.47
CA ASN A 35 7.72 1.23 26.90
C ASN A 35 6.84 0.55 25.84
N ILE A 36 6.89 0.96 24.57
CA ILE A 36 5.96 0.44 23.54
C ILE A 36 6.53 -0.82 22.88
N THR A 37 5.91 -1.97 23.16
CA THR A 37 6.16 -3.25 22.47
C THR A 37 5.12 -3.57 21.39
N GLU A 38 4.07 -2.75 21.22
CA GLU A 38 2.93 -3.05 20.36
C GLU A 38 2.80 -2.07 19.17
N TYR A 39 2.55 -2.63 17.98
CA TYR A 39 2.25 -1.91 16.76
C TYR A 39 0.82 -1.35 16.80
N ASN A 40 0.63 -0.08 16.42
CA ASN A 40 -0.69 0.55 16.21
C ASN A 40 -1.60 0.74 17.45
N THR A 41 -1.09 1.17 18.61
CA THR A 41 -2.00 1.72 19.64
C THR A 41 -2.40 3.16 19.29
N ASP A 42 -3.71 3.40 19.16
CA ASP A 42 -4.27 4.73 18.81
C ASP A 42 -3.94 5.80 19.85
N GLU A 43 -3.61 5.41 21.08
CA GLU A 43 -3.29 6.33 22.19
C GLU A 43 -2.06 7.22 21.95
N ASN A 44 -1.16 6.82 21.03
CA ASN A 44 0.06 7.57 20.73
C ASN A 44 0.01 8.30 19.38
N LYS A 45 -1.08 8.13 18.61
CA LYS A 45 -1.26 8.81 17.32
C LYS A 45 -1.89 10.18 17.57
N LEU A 46 -1.26 11.21 17.04
CA LEU A 46 -1.80 12.56 17.01
C LEU A 46 -1.57 13.20 15.65
N THR A 47 -2.19 14.36 15.45
CA THR A 47 -1.90 15.22 14.31
C THR A 47 -1.43 16.58 14.81
N MET A 48 -0.55 17.23 14.05
CA MET A 48 -0.07 18.58 14.33
C MET A 48 0.28 19.29 13.04
N ARG A 49 0.53 20.61 13.08
CA ARG A 49 1.08 21.30 11.90
C ARG A 49 2.51 20.83 11.65
N PHE A 50 2.89 20.72 10.39
CA PHE A 50 4.22 20.22 10.04
C PHE A 50 5.34 21.13 10.56
N ASP A 51 5.12 22.45 10.65
CA ASP A 51 6.09 23.36 11.25
C ASP A 51 6.30 23.13 12.75
N GLU A 52 5.23 22.83 13.48
CA GLU A 52 5.29 22.40 14.89
C GLU A 52 6.10 21.10 15.03
N PHE A 53 5.86 20.11 14.16
CA PHE A 53 6.63 18.86 14.13
C PHE A 53 8.11 19.13 13.85
N VAL A 54 8.45 19.92 12.83
CA VAL A 54 9.84 20.20 12.47
C VAL A 54 10.58 20.90 13.60
N ASN A 55 9.93 21.81 14.33
CA ASN A 55 10.51 22.47 15.50
C ASN A 55 10.84 21.49 16.63
N LEU A 56 9.98 20.49 16.87
CA LEU A 56 10.26 19.40 17.82
C LEU A 56 11.37 18.47 17.30
N TRP A 57 11.37 18.20 16.00
CA TRP A 57 12.31 17.27 15.38
C TRP A 57 13.74 17.79 15.36
N ARG A 58 13.95 19.08 15.05
CA ARG A 58 15.27 19.73 15.06
C ARG A 58 15.85 19.96 16.46
N ASN A 59 15.05 19.85 17.52
CA ASN A 59 15.50 20.02 18.90
C ASN A 59 16.05 18.69 19.44
N ASN A 60 17.31 18.70 19.90
CA ASN A 60 18.01 17.52 20.41
C ASN A 60 17.32 16.86 21.62
N GLU A 61 16.56 17.61 22.41
CA GLU A 61 15.84 17.06 23.57
C GLU A 61 14.59 16.26 23.16
N THR A 62 13.93 16.64 22.07
CA THR A 62 12.63 16.08 21.64
C THR A 62 12.71 15.28 20.33
N THR A 63 13.86 15.26 19.66
CA THR A 63 14.02 14.66 18.31
C THR A 63 13.63 13.19 18.23
N SER A 64 13.79 12.45 19.34
CA SER A 64 13.48 11.02 19.44
C SER A 64 12.07 10.74 19.98
N GLU A 65 11.34 11.77 20.40
CA GLU A 65 10.01 11.63 21.03
C GLU A 65 8.86 11.63 20.02
N TYR A 66 9.08 12.18 18.82
CA TYR A 66 8.04 12.36 17.82
C TYR A 66 8.46 11.80 16.47
N TYR A 67 7.61 10.96 15.90
CA TYR A 67 7.83 10.33 14.61
C TYR A 67 6.71 10.68 13.64
N CYS A 68 6.98 11.53 12.66
CA CYS A 68 6.07 11.77 11.54
C CYS A 68 6.12 10.56 10.61
N LYS A 69 5.04 9.78 10.59
CA LYS A 69 4.95 8.55 9.79
C LYS A 69 3.54 8.41 9.25
N ASP A 70 3.41 7.61 8.21
CA ASP A 70 2.15 7.38 7.49
C ASP A 70 1.61 8.67 6.84
N TRP A 71 2.49 9.61 6.49
CA TRP A 71 2.10 10.86 5.85
C TRP A 71 1.88 10.69 4.34
N HIS A 72 0.62 10.78 3.92
CA HIS A 72 0.15 10.73 2.53
C HIS A 72 0.41 12.02 1.75
N LEU A 73 1.66 12.50 1.73
CA LEU A 73 2.03 13.80 1.18
C LEU A 73 1.55 14.00 -0.27
N GLN A 74 1.63 12.96 -1.10
CA GLN A 74 1.23 13.04 -2.51
C GLN A 74 -0.28 13.22 -2.70
N GLN A 75 -1.10 12.59 -1.86
CA GLN A 75 -2.55 12.76 -1.89
C GLN A 75 -2.91 14.17 -1.40
N MET A 76 -2.25 14.64 -0.33
CA MET A 76 -2.58 15.91 0.32
C MET A 76 -2.09 17.15 -0.45
N SER A 77 -1.08 17.01 -1.31
CA SER A 77 -0.46 18.13 -2.02
C SER A 77 -1.32 18.70 -3.17
N ASN A 78 -2.50 18.14 -3.47
CA ASN A 78 -3.38 18.55 -4.59
C ASN A 78 -2.71 18.59 -5.99
N GLU A 79 -1.45 18.17 -6.12
CA GLU A 79 -0.73 18.04 -7.39
C GLU A 79 -1.06 16.68 -8.03
N ALA A 80 -2.33 16.51 -8.39
CA ALA A 80 -2.95 15.22 -8.75
C ALA A 80 -2.40 14.52 -10.02
N LYS A 81 -1.30 14.99 -10.64
CA LYS A 81 -0.80 14.44 -11.91
C LYS A 81 0.69 14.14 -11.98
N SER A 82 1.53 14.69 -11.12
CA SER A 82 2.97 14.38 -11.12
C SER A 82 3.47 14.16 -9.71
N LEU A 83 4.19 13.06 -9.54
CA LEU A 83 4.90 12.77 -8.29
C LEU A 83 6.04 13.78 -8.11
N PHE A 84 6.30 14.17 -6.86
CA PHE A 84 7.47 14.99 -6.47
C PHE A 84 8.79 14.18 -6.43
N TYR A 85 8.75 12.94 -6.94
CA TYR A 85 9.86 12.01 -7.19
C TYR A 85 9.54 11.13 -8.40
N THR A 86 10.51 10.35 -8.87
CA THR A 86 10.31 9.36 -9.94
C THR A 86 10.24 7.96 -9.36
N ILE A 87 9.28 7.14 -9.81
CA ILE A 87 9.18 5.74 -9.40
C ILE A 87 10.24 4.93 -10.16
N PRO A 88 11.11 4.17 -9.47
CA PRO A 88 12.03 3.24 -10.12
C PRO A 88 11.28 2.25 -11.02
N ILE A 89 11.86 1.93 -12.18
CA ILE A 89 11.19 1.11 -13.22
C ILE A 89 10.63 -0.23 -12.70
N TYR A 90 11.28 -0.82 -11.71
CA TYR A 90 10.89 -2.09 -11.11
C TYR A 90 9.58 -2.04 -10.31
N PHE A 91 9.15 -0.85 -9.89
CA PHE A 91 7.97 -0.65 -9.02
C PHE A 91 6.84 0.09 -9.73
N GLN A 92 6.91 0.26 -11.05
CA GLN A 92 5.92 1.05 -11.81
C GLN A 92 4.56 0.36 -11.94
N SER A 93 4.51 -0.99 -11.90
CA SER A 93 3.26 -1.74 -12.01
C SER A 93 2.52 -1.77 -10.67
N ASP A 94 2.06 -0.62 -10.18
CA ASP A 94 1.46 -0.47 -8.86
C ASP A 94 -0.07 -0.45 -8.92
N TRP A 95 -0.69 -1.64 -8.97
CA TRP A 95 -2.15 -1.73 -9.17
C TRP A 95 -2.94 -1.14 -8.00
N LEU A 96 -2.38 -1.15 -6.79
CA LEU A 96 -3.00 -0.60 -5.61
C LEU A 96 -3.12 0.92 -5.73
N ASN A 97 -2.01 1.61 -6.01
CA ASN A 97 -2.01 3.06 -6.18
C ASN A 97 -2.67 3.52 -7.49
N GLU A 98 -2.67 2.70 -8.55
CA GLU A 98 -3.46 2.95 -9.76
C GLU A 98 -4.97 3.02 -9.46
N LYS A 99 -5.45 2.16 -8.55
CA LYS A 99 -6.84 2.19 -8.07
C LYS A 99 -7.11 3.42 -7.20
N CYS A 100 -6.25 3.72 -6.24
CA CYS A 100 -6.42 4.90 -5.38
C CYS A 100 -6.49 6.18 -6.20
N LEU A 101 -5.62 6.31 -7.22
CA LEU A 101 -5.65 7.45 -8.14
C LEU A 101 -6.94 7.53 -8.97
N ALA A 102 -7.45 6.39 -9.44
CA ALA A 102 -8.67 6.35 -10.24
C ALA A 102 -9.93 6.73 -9.44
N GLU A 103 -9.95 6.41 -8.15
CA GLU A 103 -11.10 6.63 -7.26
C GLU A 103 -10.96 7.87 -6.36
N ASN A 104 -9.83 8.60 -6.46
CA ASN A 104 -9.50 9.72 -5.58
C ASN A 104 -9.57 9.32 -4.09
N GLU A 105 -9.00 8.16 -3.79
CA GLU A 105 -8.85 7.64 -2.43
C GLU A 105 -7.43 7.87 -1.91
N ASP A 106 -7.25 7.66 -0.60
CA ASP A 106 -5.93 7.69 0.03
C ASP A 106 -4.99 6.68 -0.64
N ASP A 107 -3.76 7.12 -0.85
CA ASP A 107 -2.74 6.31 -1.51
C ASP A 107 -2.01 5.42 -0.51
N PHE A 108 -1.25 4.47 -1.01
CA PHE A 108 -0.35 3.63 -0.21
C PHE A 108 1.09 4.10 -0.40
N ARG A 109 1.29 5.41 -0.28
CA ARG A 109 2.55 6.11 -0.49
C ARG A 109 2.80 7.03 0.68
N PHE A 110 3.87 6.80 1.41
CA PHE A 110 4.08 7.41 2.71
C PHE A 110 5.43 8.12 2.78
N VAL A 111 5.44 9.28 3.43
CA VAL A 111 6.66 9.99 3.81
C VAL A 111 6.87 9.80 5.31
N TYR A 112 8.05 9.30 5.68
CA TYR A 112 8.44 9.07 7.06
C TYR A 112 9.59 10.00 7.42
N MET A 113 9.46 10.75 8.51
CA MET A 113 10.47 11.68 9.05
C MET A 113 10.59 11.51 10.56
N GLY A 114 11.79 11.22 11.05
CA GLY A 114 12.00 10.96 12.48
C GLY A 114 13.45 11.09 12.91
N GLY A 115 13.65 11.36 14.20
CA GLY A 115 14.99 11.42 14.81
C GLY A 115 15.50 10.05 15.23
N ASN A 116 16.71 10.04 15.79
CA ASN A 116 17.40 8.83 16.21
C ASN A 116 16.54 8.01 17.21
N GLY A 117 16.40 6.71 17.00
CA GLY A 117 15.68 5.81 17.90
C GLY A 117 14.16 5.77 17.71
N THR A 118 13.57 6.69 16.93
CA THR A 118 12.18 6.53 16.49
C THR A 118 12.05 5.26 15.64
N ASN A 119 10.96 4.52 15.82
CA ASN A 119 10.82 3.20 15.20
C ASN A 119 9.40 2.88 14.70
N THR A 120 9.36 1.91 13.80
CA THR A 120 8.14 1.17 13.45
C THR A 120 8.30 -0.24 14.01
N PRO A 121 7.46 -0.66 14.97
CA PRO A 121 7.53 -1.99 15.58
C PRO A 121 7.35 -3.13 14.57
N LEU A 122 7.60 -4.37 15.02
CA LEU A 122 7.49 -5.56 14.19
C LEU A 122 6.09 -5.69 13.58
N HIS A 123 6.02 -5.72 12.25
CA HIS A 123 4.78 -5.86 11.50
C HIS A 123 5.01 -6.56 10.16
N MET A 124 3.93 -6.91 9.50
CA MET A 124 3.90 -7.26 8.09
C MET A 124 3.10 -6.18 7.36
N ASP A 125 3.46 -5.89 6.12
CA ASP A 125 2.72 -4.96 5.29
C ASP A 125 1.26 -5.40 5.08
N VAL A 126 0.36 -4.41 5.06
CA VAL A 126 -1.09 -4.60 4.92
C VAL A 126 -1.42 -5.48 3.71
N LEU A 127 -2.47 -6.31 3.82
CA LEU A 127 -2.92 -7.27 2.80
C LEU A 127 -1.87 -8.28 2.31
N GLY A 128 -0.71 -8.38 2.95
CA GLY A 128 0.42 -9.15 2.43
C GLY A 128 1.01 -8.57 1.14
N THR A 129 0.91 -7.25 0.96
CA THR A 129 1.49 -6.53 -0.17
C THR A 129 3.02 -6.63 -0.23
N TYR A 130 3.60 -6.23 -1.36
CA TYR A 130 5.00 -5.84 -1.39
C TYR A 130 5.14 -4.45 -0.77
N SER A 131 6.34 -4.10 -0.34
CA SER A 131 6.71 -2.70 -0.15
C SER A 131 8.09 -2.37 -0.68
N TRP A 132 8.34 -1.09 -0.88
CA TRP A 132 9.69 -0.57 -1.06
C TRP A 132 9.88 0.70 -0.25
N SER A 133 11.11 0.95 0.19
CA SER A 133 11.50 2.14 0.95
C SER A 133 12.74 2.75 0.31
N ALA A 134 12.63 3.97 -0.18
CA ALA A 134 13.76 4.79 -0.61
C ALA A 134 14.20 5.69 0.55
N ASN A 135 15.44 5.50 1.01
CA ASN A 135 15.99 6.30 2.10
C ASN A 135 16.64 7.57 1.55
N ILE A 136 16.13 8.73 1.95
CA ILE A 136 16.55 10.03 1.43
C ILE A 136 17.63 10.67 2.31
N CYS A 137 17.53 10.51 3.62
CA CYS A 137 18.43 11.08 4.62
C CYS A 137 18.53 10.17 5.84
N GLY A 138 19.63 10.24 6.57
CA GLY A 138 19.87 9.41 7.76
C GLY A 138 20.05 7.92 7.40
N LYS A 139 20.05 7.06 8.41
CA LYS A 139 20.13 5.61 8.19
C LYS A 139 18.94 4.91 8.82
N LYS A 140 18.61 3.73 8.33
CA LYS A 140 17.61 2.85 8.95
C LYS A 140 18.22 1.50 9.27
N ARG A 141 18.04 1.03 10.49
CA ARG A 141 18.28 -0.37 10.85
C ARG A 141 16.98 -1.13 10.67
N TRP A 142 17.01 -2.08 9.75
CA TRP A 142 15.91 -3.01 9.49
C TRP A 142 16.25 -4.34 10.13
N HIS A 143 15.30 -4.92 10.83
CA HIS A 143 15.37 -6.29 11.28
C HIS A 143 14.19 -7.06 10.68
N PHE A 144 14.49 -8.04 9.84
CA PHE A 144 13.53 -8.93 9.22
C PHE A 144 13.45 -10.23 10.02
N SER A 145 12.23 -10.74 10.18
CA SER A 145 11.98 -12.05 10.79
C SER A 145 11.10 -12.90 9.89
N LYS A 146 11.39 -14.22 9.88
CA LYS A 146 10.73 -15.27 9.09
C LYS A 146 10.96 -15.15 7.56
N PRO A 147 11.48 -16.19 6.88
CA PRO A 147 11.87 -17.51 7.40
C PRO A 147 13.17 -17.51 8.23
N TYR A 148 13.99 -16.46 8.14
CA TYR A 148 15.24 -16.30 8.90
C TYR A 148 15.39 -14.85 9.37
N SER A 149 16.26 -14.60 10.36
CA SER A 149 16.57 -13.24 10.81
C SER A 149 17.62 -12.61 9.90
N ILE A 150 17.34 -11.41 9.41
CA ILE A 150 18.27 -10.60 8.61
C ILE A 150 18.27 -9.19 9.17
N GLU A 151 19.46 -8.66 9.47
CA GLU A 151 19.64 -7.25 9.80
C GLU A 151 20.26 -6.51 8.60
N VAL A 152 19.69 -5.35 8.27
CA VAL A 152 20.18 -4.49 7.17
C VAL A 152 20.31 -3.07 7.69
N ILE A 153 21.46 -2.44 7.44
CA ILE A 153 21.61 -0.98 7.58
C ILE A 153 21.40 -0.38 6.19
N GLN A 154 20.32 0.37 6.04
CA GLN A 154 20.01 1.11 4.83
C GLN A 154 20.64 2.51 4.91
N GLU A 155 21.49 2.85 3.96
CA GLU A 155 22.21 4.12 3.87
C GLU A 155 21.41 5.17 3.05
N PRO A 156 21.75 6.47 3.10
CA PRO A 156 21.14 7.47 2.22
C PRO A 156 21.33 7.11 0.74
N GLY A 157 20.24 7.16 -0.03
CA GLY A 157 20.22 6.80 -1.46
C GLY A 157 19.84 5.34 -1.73
N ASP A 158 19.89 4.46 -0.73
CA ASP A 158 19.50 3.06 -0.89
C ASP A 158 17.98 2.91 -1.05
N ILE A 159 17.58 1.95 -1.89
CA ILE A 159 16.20 1.52 -2.02
C ILE A 159 16.09 0.06 -1.58
N LEU A 160 15.30 -0.19 -0.54
CA LEU A 160 15.03 -1.52 -0.03
C LEU A 160 13.69 -2.03 -0.58
N PHE A 161 13.65 -3.24 -1.09
CA PHE A 161 12.43 -3.95 -1.46
C PHE A 161 12.09 -4.98 -0.38
N VAL A 162 10.84 -4.98 0.09
CA VAL A 162 10.33 -5.94 1.06
C VAL A 162 9.35 -6.88 0.35
N PRO A 163 9.65 -8.20 0.30
CA PRO A 163 8.74 -9.16 -0.29
C PRO A 163 7.49 -9.36 0.58
N SER A 164 6.39 -9.80 -0.05
CA SER A 164 5.15 -10.17 0.64
C SER A 164 5.41 -11.16 1.77
N GLU A 165 4.72 -10.97 2.89
CA GLU A 165 4.72 -11.84 4.07
C GLU A 165 6.01 -11.79 4.93
N TRP A 166 6.92 -10.85 4.68
CA TRP A 166 8.12 -10.65 5.52
C TRP A 166 7.82 -9.75 6.70
N TYR A 167 7.97 -10.29 7.91
CA TYR A 167 7.85 -9.49 9.12
C TYR A 167 9.09 -8.64 9.30
N HIS A 168 8.92 -7.37 9.67
CA HIS A 168 10.04 -6.48 9.86
C HIS A 168 9.75 -5.38 10.88
N ASP A 169 10.80 -4.95 11.56
CA ASP A 169 10.84 -3.74 12.38
C ASP A 169 11.96 -2.81 11.87
N VAL A 170 11.76 -1.50 12.06
CA VAL A 170 12.65 -0.48 11.50
C VAL A 170 12.93 0.59 12.54
N THR A 171 14.21 0.87 12.77
CA THR A 171 14.66 1.94 13.67
C THR A 171 15.45 2.98 12.90
N ASN A 172 15.09 4.26 13.06
CA ASN A 172 15.80 5.39 12.47
C ASN A 172 17.10 5.67 13.25
N ILE A 173 18.18 5.97 12.53
CA ILE A 173 19.49 6.32 13.07
C ILE A 173 19.86 7.71 12.53
N GLY A 174 19.92 8.69 13.44
CA GLY A 174 20.05 10.12 13.09
C GLY A 174 18.77 10.71 12.49
N TYR A 175 18.87 11.90 11.90
CA TYR A 175 17.76 12.55 11.20
C TYR A 175 17.43 11.80 9.92
N THR A 176 16.30 11.10 9.92
CA THR A 176 15.95 10.17 8.85
C THR A 176 14.74 10.64 8.08
N ILE A 177 14.81 10.55 6.75
CA ILE A 177 13.69 10.79 5.83
C ILE A 177 13.60 9.61 4.86
N SER A 178 12.42 9.03 4.67
CA SER A 178 12.20 8.03 3.63
C SER A 178 10.86 8.18 2.93
N ILE A 179 10.80 7.64 1.71
CA ILE A 179 9.58 7.47 0.93
C ILE A 179 9.30 5.98 0.81
N ASN A 180 8.09 5.58 1.16
CA ASN A 180 7.68 4.19 1.27
C ASN A 180 6.42 3.94 0.47
N HIS A 181 6.32 2.81 -0.22
CA HIS A 181 5.10 2.40 -0.91
C HIS A 181 4.72 1.00 -0.52
N ASN A 182 3.41 0.75 -0.36
CA ASN A 182 2.85 -0.60 -0.46
C ASN A 182 2.22 -0.78 -1.83
N TRP A 183 2.44 -1.94 -2.44
CA TRP A 183 1.93 -2.23 -3.78
C TRP A 183 1.76 -3.71 -4.04
N PHE A 184 0.95 -4.05 -5.03
CA PHE A 184 0.83 -5.39 -5.57
C PHE A 184 0.45 -5.33 -7.05
N ASN A 185 0.61 -6.45 -7.73
CA ASN A 185 0.34 -6.57 -9.16
C ASN A 185 0.07 -8.02 -9.57
N ALA A 186 0.13 -8.30 -10.87
CA ALA A 186 -0.06 -9.63 -11.44
C ALA A 186 0.81 -10.72 -10.78
N PHE A 187 2.00 -10.41 -10.28
CA PHE A 187 2.92 -11.40 -9.73
C PHE A 187 2.51 -11.91 -8.34
N ASN A 188 1.80 -11.11 -7.54
CA ASN A 188 1.34 -11.50 -6.19
C ASN A 188 -0.17 -11.39 -5.96
N ILE A 189 -0.99 -11.01 -6.94
CA ILE A 189 -2.45 -10.86 -6.73
C ILE A 189 -3.13 -12.13 -6.21
N PHE A 190 -2.67 -13.32 -6.59
CA PHE A 190 -3.18 -14.58 -6.04
C PHE A 190 -2.85 -14.77 -4.55
N ARG A 191 -1.74 -14.20 -4.07
CA ARG A 191 -1.42 -14.16 -2.63
C ARG A 191 -2.36 -13.23 -1.89
N ILE A 192 -2.65 -12.05 -2.44
CA ILE A 192 -3.64 -11.11 -1.89
C ILE A 192 -5.00 -11.80 -1.78
N TRP A 193 -5.45 -12.46 -2.85
CA TRP A 193 -6.69 -13.24 -2.83
C TRP A 193 -6.69 -14.33 -1.75
N LYS A 194 -5.62 -15.13 -1.68
CA LYS A 194 -5.48 -16.18 -0.67
C LYS A 194 -5.50 -15.61 0.76
N TYR A 195 -4.83 -14.49 0.99
CA TYR A 195 -4.83 -13.79 2.26
C TYR A 195 -6.26 -13.39 2.66
N LEU A 196 -7.01 -12.73 1.77
CA LEU A 196 -8.39 -12.34 2.05
C LEU A 196 -9.29 -13.55 2.33
N CYS A 197 -9.12 -14.68 1.61
CA CYS A 197 -9.85 -15.90 1.92
C CYS A 197 -9.49 -16.47 3.31
N LEU A 198 -8.22 -16.40 3.72
CA LEU A 198 -7.79 -16.88 5.03
C LEU A 198 -8.39 -16.03 6.15
N ILE A 199 -8.36 -14.70 6.01
CA ILE A 199 -8.99 -13.79 6.98
C ILE A 199 -10.49 -14.00 7.03
N LEU A 200 -11.15 -14.16 5.87
CA LEU A 200 -12.58 -14.47 5.84
C LEU A 200 -12.93 -15.76 6.58
N ASN A 201 -12.14 -16.83 6.40
CA ASN A 201 -12.35 -18.07 7.12
C ASN A 201 -12.17 -17.90 8.63
N ASP A 202 -11.22 -17.09 9.08
CA ASP A 202 -11.03 -16.77 10.50
C ASP A 202 -12.20 -15.95 11.05
N ILE A 203 -12.72 -14.99 10.27
CA ILE A 203 -13.94 -14.24 10.61
C ILE A 203 -15.12 -15.20 10.76
N GLU A 204 -15.39 -16.04 9.75
CA GLU A 204 -16.49 -17.00 9.78
C GLU A 204 -16.42 -17.92 11.01
N TYR A 205 -15.22 -18.41 11.32
CA TYR A 205 -14.99 -19.23 12.52
C TYR A 205 -15.27 -18.48 13.82
N ARG A 206 -14.86 -17.21 13.92
CA ARG A 206 -15.01 -16.40 15.14
C ARG A 206 -16.43 -15.97 15.43
N ILE A 207 -17.28 -15.82 14.40
CA ILE A 207 -18.67 -15.39 14.54
C ILE A 207 -19.68 -16.49 14.22
N GLU A 208 -19.24 -17.76 14.19
CA GLU A 208 -20.06 -18.91 13.82
C GLU A 208 -21.32 -19.07 14.69
N ASP A 209 -21.24 -18.69 15.98
CA ASP A 209 -22.35 -18.68 16.92
C ASP A 209 -23.50 -17.75 16.48
N CYS A 210 -23.19 -16.72 15.69
CA CYS A 210 -24.16 -15.80 15.11
C CYS A 210 -24.83 -16.31 13.82
N ARG A 211 -24.37 -17.43 13.22
CA ARG A 211 -24.79 -17.88 11.89
C ARG A 211 -26.30 -18.07 11.77
N SER A 212 -26.93 -18.63 12.80
CA SER A 212 -28.39 -18.87 12.79
C SER A 212 -29.21 -17.57 12.75
N ILE A 213 -28.70 -16.50 13.36
CA ILE A 213 -29.34 -15.18 13.44
C ILE A 213 -29.16 -14.43 12.11
N MET A 214 -28.04 -14.65 11.42
CA MET A 214 -27.67 -13.98 10.17
C MET A 214 -27.85 -14.85 8.93
N SER A 215 -28.65 -15.93 8.99
CA SER A 215 -28.65 -16.99 7.95
C SER A 215 -28.77 -16.49 6.51
N ASP A 216 -29.69 -15.58 6.22
CA ASP A 216 -29.91 -15.03 4.87
C ASP A 216 -28.86 -13.98 4.45
N THR A 217 -28.07 -13.46 5.38
CA THR A 217 -27.12 -12.34 5.15
C THR A 217 -25.73 -12.66 5.69
N TRP A 218 -25.42 -13.94 5.87
CA TRP A 218 -24.22 -14.39 6.57
C TRP A 218 -22.96 -13.86 5.89
N TYR A 219 -22.88 -14.04 4.57
CA TYR A 219 -21.70 -13.67 3.82
C TYR A 219 -21.56 -12.15 3.68
N GLU A 220 -22.66 -11.40 3.60
CA GLU A 220 -22.67 -9.95 3.64
C GLU A 220 -22.04 -9.43 4.93
N HIS A 221 -22.45 -9.97 6.08
CA HIS A 221 -21.87 -9.59 7.38
C HIS A 221 -20.39 -9.96 7.48
N CYS A 222 -20.00 -11.14 7.02
CA CYS A 222 -18.59 -11.53 6.98
C CYS A 222 -17.75 -10.60 6.10
N GLN A 223 -18.27 -10.18 4.94
CA GLN A 223 -17.59 -9.24 4.04
C GLN A 223 -17.55 -7.82 4.61
N LEU A 224 -18.53 -7.40 5.42
CA LEU A 224 -18.49 -6.13 6.14
C LEU A 224 -17.36 -6.13 7.18
N ILE A 225 -17.23 -7.20 7.96
CA ILE A 225 -16.14 -7.36 8.95
C ILE A 225 -14.79 -7.43 8.23
N LEU A 226 -14.69 -8.16 7.12
CA LEU A 226 -13.47 -8.24 6.32
C LEU A 226 -13.04 -6.86 5.80
N GLN A 227 -13.98 -6.07 5.28
CA GLN A 227 -13.71 -4.69 4.82
C GLN A 227 -13.23 -3.80 5.97
N ALA A 228 -13.83 -3.92 7.16
CA ALA A 228 -13.47 -3.12 8.32
C ALA A 228 -12.08 -3.49 8.88
N ASN A 229 -11.74 -4.78 8.91
CA ASN A 229 -10.47 -5.26 9.46
C ASN A 229 -9.30 -5.03 8.51
N GLU A 230 -9.47 -5.35 7.22
CA GLU A 230 -8.36 -5.39 6.25
C GLU A 230 -8.35 -4.19 5.28
N GLY A 231 -9.38 -3.33 5.32
CA GLY A 231 -9.56 -2.26 4.35
C GLY A 231 -9.95 -2.76 2.95
N MET A 232 -10.13 -4.07 2.75
CA MET A 232 -10.49 -4.67 1.47
C MET A 232 -11.31 -5.94 1.65
N ASN A 233 -12.54 -5.94 1.15
CA ASN A 233 -13.33 -7.15 0.94
C ASN A 233 -13.26 -7.63 -0.52
N PHE A 234 -13.97 -8.72 -0.85
CA PHE A 234 -13.93 -9.28 -2.20
C PHE A 234 -14.53 -8.34 -3.26
N ALA A 235 -15.53 -7.53 -2.92
CA ALA A 235 -16.09 -6.56 -3.86
C ALA A 235 -15.10 -5.43 -4.15
N SER A 236 -14.41 -4.92 -3.13
CA SER A 236 -13.32 -3.94 -3.25
C SER A 236 -12.17 -4.48 -4.11
N LEU A 237 -11.76 -5.74 -3.92
CA LEU A 237 -10.77 -6.38 -4.77
C LEU A 237 -11.25 -6.49 -6.22
N TYR A 238 -12.48 -6.94 -6.46
CA TYR A 238 -13.02 -7.03 -7.82
C TYR A 238 -13.08 -5.66 -8.51
N LYS A 239 -13.49 -4.59 -7.78
CA LYS A 239 -13.51 -3.22 -8.30
C LYS A 239 -12.10 -2.79 -8.73
N LEU A 240 -11.07 -3.10 -7.95
CA LEU A 240 -9.67 -2.88 -8.34
C LEU A 240 -9.33 -3.63 -9.63
N LEU A 241 -9.64 -4.93 -9.72
CA LEU A 241 -9.37 -5.72 -10.93
C LEU A 241 -10.06 -5.14 -12.16
N TYR A 242 -11.32 -4.68 -12.02
CA TYR A 242 -12.05 -4.00 -13.07
C TYR A 242 -11.32 -2.72 -13.54
N ILE A 243 -10.87 -1.87 -12.61
CA ILE A 243 -10.13 -0.63 -12.94
C ILE A 243 -8.86 -0.96 -13.72
N ILE A 244 -8.07 -1.93 -13.26
CA ILE A 244 -6.84 -2.35 -13.95
C ILE A 244 -7.15 -2.88 -15.35
N VAL A 245 -8.21 -3.70 -15.52
CA VAL A 245 -8.61 -4.16 -16.86
C VAL A 245 -8.95 -2.98 -17.78
N GLN A 246 -9.74 -2.01 -17.31
CA GLN A 246 -10.10 -0.86 -18.14
C GLN A 246 -8.88 0.00 -18.49
N ARG A 247 -7.91 0.15 -17.59
CA ARG A 247 -6.66 0.88 -17.84
C ARG A 247 -5.80 0.15 -18.89
N ARG A 248 -5.54 -1.14 -18.70
CA ARG A 248 -4.72 -1.94 -19.63
C ARG A 248 -5.31 -2.05 -21.03
N ILE A 249 -6.64 -2.13 -21.15
CA ILE A 249 -7.32 -2.11 -22.46
C ILE A 249 -7.15 -0.75 -23.16
N LYS A 250 -7.05 0.35 -22.41
CA LYS A 250 -6.83 1.71 -22.96
C LYS A 250 -5.36 1.99 -23.30
N GLU A 251 -4.40 1.46 -22.53
CA GLU A 251 -2.99 1.85 -22.55
C GLU A 251 -2.13 1.29 -23.70
N ASN A 252 -2.73 0.79 -24.79
CA ASN A 252 -2.04 0.17 -25.95
C ASN A 252 -1.17 -1.07 -25.61
N ASN A 253 -0.97 -1.86 -26.66
CA ASN A 253 -0.67 -3.29 -26.59
C ASN A 253 0.81 -3.58 -26.33
N ASN A 254 1.18 -3.82 -25.06
CA ASN A 254 2.49 -4.38 -24.70
C ASN A 254 2.33 -5.75 -24.03
N GLU A 255 3.44 -6.47 -23.87
CA GLU A 255 3.43 -7.82 -23.29
C GLU A 255 2.95 -7.83 -21.83
N GLN A 256 3.27 -6.77 -21.07
CA GLN A 256 2.82 -6.60 -19.70
C GLN A 256 1.28 -6.51 -19.61
N THR A 257 0.64 -5.76 -20.50
CA THR A 257 -0.83 -5.66 -20.59
C THR A 257 -1.47 -7.03 -20.81
N ILE A 258 -0.93 -7.85 -21.71
CA ILE A 258 -1.47 -9.20 -21.96
C ILE A 258 -1.28 -10.10 -20.74
N PHE A 259 -0.11 -10.03 -20.09
CA PHE A 259 0.16 -10.78 -18.87
C PHE A 259 -0.79 -10.39 -17.73
N ASP A 260 -0.94 -9.10 -17.46
CA ASP A 260 -1.83 -8.56 -16.44
C ASP A 260 -3.27 -9.05 -16.66
N LEU A 261 -3.80 -8.88 -17.88
CA LEU A 261 -5.15 -9.29 -18.23
C LEU A 261 -5.37 -10.81 -18.10
N TRP A 262 -4.38 -11.63 -18.48
CA TRP A 262 -4.45 -13.08 -18.35
C TRP A 262 -4.46 -13.54 -16.89
N ILE A 263 -3.66 -12.90 -16.03
CA ILE A 263 -3.67 -13.17 -14.59
C ILE A 263 -5.02 -12.77 -13.97
N ILE A 264 -5.56 -11.62 -14.35
CA ILE A 264 -6.88 -11.16 -13.87
C ILE A 264 -8.00 -12.11 -14.31
N ASP A 265 -8.00 -12.58 -15.56
CA ASP A 265 -8.96 -13.60 -16.03
C ASP A 265 -8.97 -14.84 -15.14
N LYS A 266 -7.78 -15.39 -14.86
CA LYS A 266 -7.63 -16.58 -14.01
C LYS A 266 -8.12 -16.35 -12.59
N LEU A 267 -7.87 -15.17 -12.03
CA LEU A 267 -8.29 -14.83 -10.67
C LEU A 267 -9.81 -14.68 -10.61
N ILE A 268 -10.43 -13.93 -11.52
CA ILE A 268 -11.89 -13.75 -11.55
C ILE A 268 -12.61 -15.10 -11.69
N ARG A 269 -12.06 -16.04 -12.47
CA ARG A 269 -12.59 -17.41 -12.53
C ARG A 269 -12.53 -18.12 -11.19
N HIS A 270 -11.42 -18.02 -10.46
CA HIS A 270 -11.32 -18.56 -9.09
C HIS A 270 -12.34 -17.91 -8.14
N MET A 271 -12.50 -16.58 -8.22
CA MET A 271 -13.50 -15.87 -7.40
C MET A 271 -14.91 -16.40 -7.68
N LEU A 272 -15.27 -16.62 -8.95
CA LEU A 272 -16.58 -17.17 -9.33
C LEU A 272 -16.85 -18.62 -8.88
N HIS A 273 -15.81 -19.37 -8.49
CA HIS A 273 -15.94 -20.69 -7.89
C HIS A 273 -15.99 -20.64 -6.35
N THR A 274 -15.92 -19.46 -5.75
CA THR A 274 -15.89 -19.27 -4.30
C THR A 274 -17.28 -18.94 -3.77
N THR A 275 -17.85 -19.81 -2.94
CA THR A 275 -19.21 -19.66 -2.38
C THR A 275 -19.41 -18.29 -1.74
N ALA A 276 -18.49 -17.87 -0.87
CA ALA A 276 -18.60 -16.58 -0.20
C ALA A 276 -18.61 -15.39 -1.17
N PHE A 277 -17.95 -15.48 -2.33
CA PHE A 277 -18.02 -14.41 -3.35
C PHE A 277 -19.35 -14.43 -4.12
N VAL A 278 -19.86 -15.62 -4.44
CA VAL A 278 -21.11 -15.77 -5.21
C VAL A 278 -22.34 -15.41 -4.37
N HIS A 279 -22.31 -15.68 -3.08
CA HIS A 279 -23.44 -15.48 -2.18
C HIS A 279 -23.44 -14.12 -1.47
N ALA A 280 -22.28 -13.46 -1.28
CA ALA A 280 -22.23 -12.18 -0.58
C ALA A 280 -22.72 -10.98 -1.40
N PHE A 281 -22.85 -11.10 -2.72
CA PHE A 281 -23.03 -9.92 -3.56
C PHE A 281 -24.06 -10.13 -4.66
N ASP A 282 -24.89 -9.11 -4.84
CA ASP A 282 -25.62 -8.92 -6.09
C ASP A 282 -24.67 -8.42 -7.18
N PHE A 283 -24.43 -9.26 -8.18
CA PHE A 283 -23.51 -8.94 -9.28
C PHE A 283 -23.96 -7.76 -10.15
N ASP A 284 -25.21 -7.30 -10.05
CA ASP A 284 -25.68 -6.08 -10.72
C ASP A 284 -25.19 -4.78 -10.09
N THR A 285 -24.70 -4.84 -8.85
CA THR A 285 -24.11 -3.68 -8.16
C THR A 285 -22.68 -3.37 -8.60
N PHE A 286 -22.04 -4.29 -9.32
CA PHE A 286 -20.68 -4.11 -9.80
C PHE A 286 -20.61 -3.22 -11.04
N PRO A 287 -19.49 -2.50 -11.27
CA PRO A 287 -19.30 -1.69 -12.47
C PRO A 287 -19.50 -2.46 -13.78
N GLN A 288 -19.19 -3.75 -13.77
CA GLN A 288 -19.46 -4.71 -14.82
C GLN A 288 -19.56 -6.10 -14.19
N ARG A 289 -20.51 -6.93 -14.62
CA ARG A 289 -20.62 -8.31 -14.13
C ARG A 289 -19.34 -9.12 -14.43
N PRO A 290 -18.86 -9.99 -13.51
CA PRO A 290 -17.62 -10.77 -13.71
C PRO A 290 -17.56 -11.55 -15.03
N LYS A 291 -18.65 -12.23 -15.41
CA LYS A 291 -18.71 -12.98 -16.68
C LYS A 291 -18.65 -12.09 -17.91
N ALA A 292 -19.12 -10.84 -17.83
CA ALA A 292 -19.02 -9.87 -18.92
C ALA A 292 -17.60 -9.30 -19.02
N LEU A 293 -16.95 -9.02 -17.88
CA LEU A 293 -15.55 -8.59 -17.83
C LEU A 293 -14.62 -9.66 -18.40
N LEU A 294 -14.81 -10.94 -18.04
CA LEU A 294 -14.07 -12.07 -18.64
C LEU A 294 -14.21 -12.11 -20.17
N LYS A 295 -15.43 -11.90 -20.71
CA LYS A 295 -15.65 -11.85 -22.17
C LYS A 295 -14.90 -10.68 -22.82
N GLN A 296 -14.88 -9.52 -22.16
CA GLN A 296 -14.13 -8.34 -22.63
C GLN A 296 -12.63 -8.64 -22.69
N ILE A 297 -12.07 -9.24 -21.63
CA ILE A 297 -10.66 -9.65 -21.57
C ILE A 297 -10.31 -10.60 -22.71
N HIS A 298 -11.08 -11.68 -22.90
CA HIS A 298 -10.81 -12.63 -24.00
C HIS A 298 -10.89 -11.98 -25.38
N SER A 299 -11.91 -11.15 -25.61
CA SER A 299 -12.08 -10.45 -26.89
C SER A 299 -10.88 -9.54 -27.19
N PHE A 300 -10.35 -8.86 -26.17
CA PHE A 300 -9.14 -8.07 -26.29
C PHE A 300 -7.92 -8.95 -26.62
N ILE A 301 -7.65 -9.98 -25.82
CA ILE A 301 -6.48 -10.86 -26.00
C ILE A 301 -6.48 -11.54 -27.39
N GLU A 302 -7.63 -12.05 -27.84
CA GLU A 302 -7.76 -12.70 -29.15
C GLU A 302 -7.51 -11.72 -30.31
N LYS A 303 -8.01 -10.48 -30.23
CA LYS A 303 -7.71 -9.45 -31.24
C LYS A 303 -6.20 -9.18 -31.35
N GLN A 304 -5.47 -9.20 -30.22
CA GLN A 304 -4.03 -8.94 -30.24
C GLN A 304 -3.21 -10.09 -30.82
N LYS A 305 -3.67 -11.35 -30.68
CA LYS A 305 -3.05 -12.49 -31.36
C LYS A 305 -3.19 -12.36 -32.89
N THR A 306 -4.36 -11.96 -33.37
CA THR A 306 -4.61 -11.81 -34.81
C THR A 306 -3.74 -10.73 -35.43
N ILE A 307 -3.53 -9.60 -34.75
CA ILE A 307 -2.66 -8.51 -35.23
C ILE A 307 -1.21 -8.99 -35.40
N LYS A 308 -0.66 -9.70 -34.40
CA LYS A 308 0.71 -10.24 -34.47
C LYS A 308 0.92 -11.25 -35.61
N CYS A 309 -0.14 -11.94 -36.06
CA CYS A 309 -0.06 -12.89 -37.18
C CYS A 309 -0.15 -12.23 -38.57
N VAL A 310 -0.58 -10.97 -38.66
CA VAL A 310 -0.70 -10.24 -39.94
C VAL A 310 0.56 -9.41 -40.23
N ASP A 311 1.31 -9.05 -39.20
CA ASP A 311 2.52 -8.22 -39.29
C ASP A 311 3.85 -9.01 -39.28
N GLY A 312 3.81 -10.35 -39.35
CA GLY A 312 5.00 -11.23 -39.33
C GLY A 312 5.09 -12.14 -40.56
#